data_AF-A0A9W3Z0Z1-F1
#
_entry.id   AF-A0A9W3Z0Z1-F1
#
_cell.length_a   1.000
_cell.length_b   1.000
_cell.length_c   1.000
_cell.angle_alpha   90.00
_cell.angle_beta   90.00
_cell.angle_gamma   90.00
#
_symmetry.space_group_name_H-M   'P 1'
#
loop_
_entity.id
_entity.type
_entity.pdbx_description
1 polymer ?
#
loop_
_entity_poly.entity_id
_entity_poly.type
_entity_poly.pdbx_seq_one_letter_code
_entity_poly.pdbx_strand_id
1 'polypeptide(L)'
;MSKETWLTVKALCDKYGYSTSAYDKRRRKCLSSPFQDAIVYDGHHTMIIEERWQAFLKERSRKHWEEVFGTQLVRDRRALNR
;
A
#
# COMPACT_ATOMS: atom_id res chain seq x y z
N MET A 1 -17.39 -3.32 12.26
CA MET A 1 -16.33 -2.34 12.57
C MET A 1 -15.00 -3.01 12.28
N SER A 2 -14.44 -2.84 11.08
CA SER A 2 -13.07 -3.28 10.81
C SER A 2 -12.15 -2.49 11.74
N LYS A 3 -11.33 -3.22 12.50
CA LYS A 3 -10.48 -2.65 13.54
C LYS A 3 -9.31 -1.99 12.82
N GLU A 4 -9.32 -0.67 12.72
CA GLU A 4 -8.19 0.08 12.18
C GLU A 4 -6.93 -0.36 12.92
N THR A 5 -6.08 -1.10 12.21
CA THR A 5 -4.88 -1.68 12.79
C THR A 5 -3.73 -0.74 12.51
N TRP A 6 -3.22 -0.14 13.58
CA TRP A 6 -2.08 0.77 13.54
C TRP A 6 -0.81 -0.03 13.83
N LEU A 7 0.17 0.07 12.94
CA LEU A 7 1.45 -0.62 13.05
C LEU A 7 2.58 0.38 13.18
N THR A 8 3.59 0.06 13.98
CA THR A 8 4.88 0.75 13.88
C THR A 8 5.58 0.35 12.58
N VAL A 9 6.52 1.17 12.12
CA VAL A 9 7.34 0.83 10.94
C VAL A 9 8.03 -0.52 11.10
N LYS A 10 8.56 -0.81 12.30
CA LYS A 10 9.20 -2.10 12.60
C LYS A 10 8.22 -3.26 12.47
N ALA A 11 7.04 -3.17 13.11
CA ALA A 11 6.03 -4.22 13.02
C ALA A 11 5.54 -4.44 11.58
N LEU A 12 5.41 -3.37 10.79
CA LEU A 12 5.09 -3.47 9.37
C LEU A 12 6.20 -4.19 8.60
N CYS A 13 7.46 -3.81 8.79
CA CYS A 13 8.59 -4.45 8.12
C CYS A 13 8.68 -5.94 8.47
N ASP A 14 8.54 -6.29 9.74
CA ASP A 14 8.56 -7.68 10.21
C ASP A 14 7.40 -8.48 9.59
N LYS A 15 6.18 -7.92 9.62
CA LYS A 15 4.98 -8.57 9.08
C LYS A 15 5.03 -8.82 7.58
N TYR A 16 5.57 -7.87 6.81
CA TYR A 16 5.61 -7.94 5.35
C TYR A 16 6.96 -8.46 4.82
N GLY A 17 7.92 -8.78 5.69
CA GLY A 17 9.26 -9.22 5.31
C GLY A 17 10.05 -8.16 4.55
N TYR A 18 9.85 -6.87 4.87
CA TYR A 18 10.54 -5.77 4.21
C TYR A 18 11.83 -5.41 4.94
N SER A 19 12.88 -5.11 4.17
CA SER A 19 13.97 -4.31 4.70
C SER A 19 13.53 -2.86 4.89
N THR A 20 14.19 -2.15 5.81
CA THR A 20 13.93 -0.71 6.04
C THR A 20 14.08 0.10 4.76
N SER A 21 15.09 -0.20 3.93
CA SER A 21 15.27 0.46 2.63
C SER A 21 14.10 0.24 1.67
N ALA A 22 13.55 -0.98 1.63
CA ALA A 22 12.38 -1.29 0.83
C ALA A 22 11.14 -0.52 1.32
N TYR A 23 10.97 -0.41 2.64
CA TYR A 23 9.96 0.44 3.25
C TYR A 23 10.14 1.91 2.86
N ASP A 24 11.32 2.50 3.01
CA ASP A 24 11.53 3.94 2.73
C ASP A 24 11.26 4.30 1.27
N LYS A 25 11.64 3.43 0.33
CA LYS A 25 11.29 3.59 -1.09
C LYS A 25 9.77 3.57 -1.32
N ARG A 26 9.05 2.69 -0.62
CA ARG A 26 7.58 2.61 -0.71
C ARG A 26 6.90 3.78 -0.01
N ARG A 27 7.41 4.19 1.16
CA ARG A 27 6.94 5.33 1.95
C ARG A 27 6.92 6.60 1.11
N ARG A 28 8.03 6.91 0.43
CA ARG A 28 8.11 8.08 -0.47
C ARG A 28 7.02 8.06 -1.54
N LYS A 29 6.76 6.90 -2.14
CA LYS A 29 5.71 6.71 -3.15
C LYS A 29 4.29 6.79 -2.58
N CYS A 30 4.12 6.38 -1.32
CA CYS A 30 2.85 6.43 -0.62
C CYS A 30 2.49 7.88 -0.27
N LEU A 31 3.45 8.65 0.24
CA LEU A 31 3.30 10.08 0.54
C LEU A 31 2.96 10.91 -0.71
N SER A 32 3.44 10.52 -1.89
CA SER A 32 3.10 11.17 -3.16
C SER A 32 1.84 10.62 -3.83
N SER A 33 1.00 9.89 -3.10
CA SER A 33 -0.21 9.25 -3.62
C SER A 33 -1.45 9.64 -2.83
N PRO A 34 -2.66 9.35 -3.33
CA PRO A 34 -3.90 9.56 -2.57
C PRO A 34 -4.00 8.76 -1.25
N PHE A 35 -3.04 7.85 -1.00
CA PHE A 35 -2.96 7.04 0.21
C PHE A 35 -1.95 7.59 1.23
N GLN A 36 -1.55 8.86 1.13
CA GLN A 36 -0.61 9.48 2.07
C GLN A 36 -1.07 9.38 3.54
N ASP A 37 -2.39 9.31 3.76
CA ASP A 37 -3.05 9.13 5.05
C ASP A 37 -2.79 7.75 5.67
N ALA A 38 -2.23 6.80 4.92
CA ALA A 38 -1.71 5.55 5.47
C ALA A 38 -0.53 5.78 6.43
N ILE A 39 0.15 6.92 6.37
CA ILE A 39 1.31 7.26 7.19
C ILE A 39 0.91 8.35 8.17
N VAL A 40 0.93 8.03 9.45
CA VAL A 40 0.61 8.94 10.55
C VAL A 40 1.90 9.30 11.28
N TYR A 41 2.16 10.59 11.47
CA TYR A 41 3.29 11.08 12.23
C TYR A 41 2.78 11.86 13.45
N ASP A 42 3.21 11.47 14.64
CA ASP A 42 2.79 12.10 15.91
C ASP A 42 3.83 13.10 16.48
N GLY A 43 4.88 13.41 15.72
CA GLY A 43 5.99 14.26 16.15
C GLY A 43 7.25 13.49 16.59
N HIS A 44 7.10 12.24 17.08
CA HIS A 44 8.24 11.42 17.53
C HIS A 44 8.32 10.08 16.81
N HIS A 45 7.18 9.53 16.40
CA HIS A 45 7.04 8.22 15.81
C HIS A 45 6.19 8.27 14.54
N THR A 46 6.50 7.34 13.65
CA THR A 46 5.68 7.08 12.46
C THR A 46 4.89 5.80 12.69
N MET A 47 3.57 5.92 12.59
CA MET A 47 2.62 4.83 12.61
C MET A 47 2.01 4.65 11.23
N ILE A 48 1.57 3.43 10.94
CA ILE A 48 1.03 3.04 9.64
C ILE A 48 -0.36 2.48 9.84
N ILE A 49 -1.35 3.09 9.20
CA ILE A 49 -2.70 2.53 9.12
C ILE A 49 -2.65 1.40 8.10
N GLU A 50 -2.67 0.16 8.59
CA GLU A 50 -2.39 -1.01 7.76
C GLU A 50 -3.37 -1.15 6.59
N GLU A 51 -4.65 -0.91 6.81
CA GLU A 51 -5.68 -1.06 5.78
C GLU A 51 -5.45 -0.10 4.60
N ARG A 52 -5.10 1.16 4.90
CA ARG A 52 -4.77 2.18 3.89
C ARG A 52 -3.46 1.84 3.19
N TRP A 53 -2.48 1.32 3.91
CA TRP A 53 -1.23 0.84 3.33
C TRP A 53 -1.45 -0.33 2.36
N GLN A 54 -2.31 -1.28 2.71
CA GLN A 54 -2.69 -2.37 1.81
C GLN A 54 -3.43 -1.86 0.56
N ALA A 55 -4.30 -0.86 0.70
CA ALA A 55 -4.96 -0.22 -0.43
C ALA A 55 -3.95 0.41 -1.40
N PHE A 56 -2.94 1.11 -0.87
CA PHE A 56 -1.81 1.61 -1.65
C PHE A 56 -1.07 0.49 -2.40
N LEU A 57 -0.79 -0.64 -1.75
CA LEU A 57 -0.10 -1.77 -2.39
C LEU A 57 -0.96 -2.40 -3.50
N LYS A 58 -2.27 -2.54 -3.29
CA LYS A 58 -3.22 -3.05 -4.28
C LYS A 58 -3.29 -2.14 -5.51
N GLU A 59 -3.38 -0.83 -5.31
CA GLU A 59 -3.37 0.16 -6.39
C GLU A 59 -2.07 0.04 -7.22
N ARG A 60 -0.93 -0.03 -6.55
CA ARG A 60 0.37 -0.17 -7.24
C ARG A 60 0.49 -1.46 -8.01
N SER A 61 0.00 -2.57 -7.46
CA SER A 61 -0.04 -3.84 -8.18
C SER A 61 -0.95 -3.74 -9.40
N ARG A 62 -2.11 -3.10 -9.29
CA ARG A 62 -3.01 -2.89 -10.43
C ARG A 62 -2.33 -2.10 -11.55
N LYS A 63 -1.71 -0.96 -11.22
CA LYS A 63 -0.98 -0.14 -12.20
C LYS A 63 0.15 -0.91 -12.88
N HIS A 64 0.93 -1.68 -12.12
CA HIS A 64 2.00 -2.49 -12.69
C HIS A 64 1.46 -3.49 -13.73
N TRP A 65 0.35 -4.17 -13.42
CA TRP A 65 -0.24 -5.12 -14.36
C TRP A 65 -0.95 -4.44 -15.54
N GLU A 66 -1.54 -3.26 -15.35
CA GLU A 66 -2.06 -2.42 -16.44
C GLU A 66 -0.94 -2.01 -17.41
N GLU A 67 0.25 -1.66 -16.89
CA GLU A 67 1.43 -1.31 -17.68
C GLU A 67 2.01 -2.53 -18.42
N VAL A 68 2.15 -3.68 -17.73
CA VAL A 68 2.79 -4.88 -18.29
C VAL A 68 1.92 -5.57 -19.34
N PHE A 69 0.61 -5.65 -19.12
CA PHE A 69 -0.29 -6.42 -19.98
C PHE A 69 -1.22 -5.56 -20.86
N GLY A 70 -1.19 -4.23 -20.69
CA GLY A 70 -2.18 -3.34 -21.29
C GLY A 70 -3.57 -3.48 -20.65
N THR A 71 -4.47 -2.55 -20.98
CA THR A 71 -5.84 -2.47 -20.42
C THR A 71 -6.74 -3.69 -20.70
N GLN A 72 -6.30 -4.63 -21.53
CA GLN A 72 -7.12 -5.73 -22.04
C GLN A 72 -7.40 -6.79 -20.96
N LEU A 73 -6.41 -7.19 -20.16
CA LEU A 73 -6.59 -8.15 -19.06
C LEU A 73 -7.37 -7.58 -17.85
N VAL A 74 -7.29 -6.28 -17.61
CA VAL A 74 -8.03 -5.63 -16.50
C VAL A 74 -9.53 -5.53 -16.82
N ARG A 75 -9.89 -5.38 -18.11
CA ARG A 75 -11.28 -5.47 -18.56
C ARG A 75 -11.88 -6.86 -18.31
N ASP A 76 -11.14 -7.92 -18.61
CA ASP A 76 -11.61 -9.30 -18.42
C ASP A 76 -11.80 -9.64 -16.94
N ARG A 77 -10.91 -9.19 -16.05
CA ARG A 77 -11.07 -9.40 -14.60
C ARG A 77 -12.29 -8.65 -14.03
N ARG A 78 -12.68 -7.52 -14.59
CA ARG A 78 -13.92 -6.82 -14.24
C ARG A 78 -15.17 -7.51 -14.79
N ALA A 79 -15.06 -8.16 -15.95
CA ALA A 79 -16.14 -8.97 -16.54
C ALA A 79 -16.36 -10.29 -15.78
N LEU A 80 -15.30 -10.90 -15.23
CA LEU A 80 -15.36 -12.13 -14.44
C LEU A 80 -15.84 -11.95 -12.98
N ASN A 81 -15.96 -10.72 -12.49
CA ASN A 81 -16.48 -10.41 -11.15
C ASN A 81 -17.89 -9.76 -11.20
N ARG A 82 -18.59 -9.88 -12.34
CA ARG A 82 -20.01 -9.54 -12.50
C ARG A 82 -20.82 -10.84 -12.56
#